data_AF-A0A8T3TSY9-F1
#
_entry.id   AF-A0A8T3TSY9-F1
#
_cell.length_a   1.000
_cell.length_b   1.000
_cell.length_c   1.000
_cell.angle_alpha   90.00
_cell.angle_beta   90.00
_cell.angle_gamma   90.00
#
_symmetry.space_group_name_H-M   'P 1'
#
loop_
_entity.id
_entity.type
_entity.pdbx_description
1 polymer ?
#
loop_
_entity_poly.entity_id
_entity_poly.type
_entity_poly.pdbx_seq_one_letter_code
_entity_poly.pdbx_strand_id
1 'polypeptide(L)'
;MTQKKLWEEEIPNWLEILDRLEEVNKIDADNYFISDIENDYKELSLEDEAKKFSLYWSGKRKLKTNRKGSWKLGWRNWLQKALKQEENYGRFKEKSKKNTKSAEYPSAEELEEERRKRAYRKKRRYEN
;
A
#
# COMPACT_ATOMS: atom_id res chain seq x y z
N MET A 1 -13.28 33.86 17.85
CA MET A 1 -13.12 32.44 17.52
C MET A 1 -11.76 32.00 18.03
N THR A 2 -11.76 31.38 19.20
CA THR A 2 -10.56 31.03 19.96
C THR A 2 -9.93 29.77 19.36
N GLN A 3 -8.72 29.90 18.82
CA GLN A 3 -7.82 28.76 18.62
C GLN A 3 -7.63 28.10 19.99
N LYS A 4 -8.29 26.97 20.22
CA LYS A 4 -8.03 26.11 21.37
C LYS A 4 -6.57 25.69 21.28
N LYS A 5 -5.72 26.21 22.16
CA LYS A 5 -4.38 25.69 22.40
C LYS A 5 -4.53 24.22 22.77
N LEU A 6 -3.86 23.35 22.01
CA LEU A 6 -3.65 21.95 22.38
C LEU A 6 -3.02 21.90 23.78
N TRP A 7 -3.83 21.58 24.78
CA TRP A 7 -3.34 21.07 26.04
C TRP A 7 -3.99 19.69 26.17
N GLU A 8 -3.15 18.65 26.04
CA GLU A 8 -3.40 17.30 26.57
C GLU A 8 -4.49 16.42 25.93
N GLU A 9 -4.81 16.58 24.64
CA GLU A 9 -5.32 15.44 23.87
C GLU A 9 -4.09 14.65 23.38
N GLU A 10 -3.93 13.43 23.91
CA GLU A 10 -2.78 12.54 23.73
C GLU A 10 -2.29 12.53 22.28
N ILE A 11 -1.04 12.93 22.06
CA ILE A 11 -0.42 12.80 20.75
C ILE A 11 -0.45 11.32 20.37
N PRO A 12 -1.00 10.94 19.21
CA PRO A 12 -1.09 9.53 18.84
C PRO A 12 0.29 8.88 18.75
N ASN A 13 0.43 7.65 19.26
CA ASN A 13 1.69 6.91 19.26
C ASN A 13 2.31 6.79 17.86
N TRP A 14 1.48 6.61 16.82
CA TRP A 14 1.96 6.52 15.45
C TRP A 14 2.66 7.82 15.00
N LEU A 15 2.20 8.97 15.49
CA LEU A 15 2.80 10.27 15.22
C LEU A 15 4.15 10.42 15.94
N GLU A 16 4.27 9.92 17.17
CA GLU A 16 5.54 9.88 17.90
C GLU A 16 6.59 9.01 17.21
N ILE A 17 6.16 7.88 16.62
CA ILE A 17 7.05 7.00 15.83
C ILE A 17 7.55 7.73 14.58
N LEU A 18 6.68 8.49 13.92
CA LEU A 18 7.04 9.27 12.74
C LEU A 18 7.96 10.43 13.09
N ASP A 19 7.76 11.12 14.22
CA ASP A 19 8.59 12.23 14.74
C ASP A 19 10.07 11.83 14.95
N ARG A 20 10.36 10.52 15.07
CA ARG A 20 11.74 10.00 15.10
C ARG A 20 12.46 10.16 13.77
N LEU A 21 11.73 10.30 12.67
CA LEU A 21 12.31 10.80 11.43
C LEU A 21 12.53 12.30 11.64
N GLU A 22 13.78 12.75 11.63
CA GLU A 22 14.15 14.19 11.70
C GLU A 22 13.49 15.06 10.60
N GLU A 23 12.77 14.44 9.66
CA GLU A 23 12.04 15.05 8.56
C GLU A 23 10.52 15.20 8.83
N VAL A 24 10.00 14.66 9.95
CA VAL A 24 8.61 14.79 10.41
C VAL A 24 8.59 15.66 11.66
N ASN A 25 7.70 16.65 11.68
CA ASN A 25 7.45 17.46 12.86
C ASN A 25 6.02 17.24 13.34
N LYS A 26 5.86 16.61 14.51
CA LYS A 26 4.54 16.37 15.11
C LYS A 26 3.73 17.65 15.35
N ILE A 27 4.40 18.80 15.56
CA ILE A 27 3.75 20.10 15.80
C ILE A 27 2.99 20.57 14.56
N ASP A 28 3.40 20.13 13.37
CA ASP A 28 2.71 20.47 12.13
C ASP A 28 1.38 19.71 11.98
N ALA A 29 1.15 18.63 12.73
CA ALA A 29 -0.08 17.85 12.68
C ALA A 29 -1.21 18.54 13.46
N ASP A 30 -2.27 18.88 12.75
CA ASP A 30 -3.50 19.44 13.30
C ASP A 30 -4.51 18.34 13.63
N ASN A 31 -5.41 18.60 14.58
CA ASN A 31 -6.39 17.61 15.05
C ASN A 31 -7.27 17.07 13.92
N TYR A 32 -7.59 17.90 12.92
CA TYR A 32 -8.32 17.45 11.74
C TYR A 32 -7.54 16.40 10.95
N PHE A 33 -6.24 16.61 10.74
CA PHE A 33 -5.41 15.62 10.06
C PHE A 33 -5.33 14.30 10.83
N ILE A 34 -5.17 14.35 12.15
CA ILE A 34 -5.13 13.14 12.99
C ILE A 34 -6.45 12.38 12.89
N SER A 35 -7.56 13.09 13.09
CA SER A 35 -8.91 12.51 13.00
C SER A 35 -9.20 11.95 11.60
N ASP A 36 -8.80 12.62 10.53
CA ASP A 36 -8.93 12.11 9.16
C ASP A 36 -8.19 10.78 9.00
N ILE A 37 -6.93 10.71 9.45
CA ILE A 37 -6.12 9.49 9.32
C ILE A 37 -6.72 8.33 10.11
N GLU A 38 -7.14 8.57 11.35
CA GLU A 38 -7.70 7.53 12.20
C GLU A 38 -9.05 7.02 11.69
N ASN A 39 -9.89 7.89 11.13
CA ASN A 39 -11.16 7.48 10.55
C ASN A 39 -11.01 6.79 9.18
N ASP A 40 -10.20 7.36 8.28
CA ASP A 40 -10.05 6.88 6.91
C ASP A 40 -9.27 5.55 6.83
N TYR A 41 -8.35 5.33 7.77
CA TYR A 41 -7.46 4.16 7.78
C TYR A 41 -7.64 3.30 9.03
N LYS A 42 -8.82 3.35 9.66
CA LYS A 42 -9.18 2.56 10.87
C LYS A 42 -8.97 1.05 10.74
N GLU A 43 -8.94 0.54 9.51
CA GLU A 43 -8.75 -0.88 9.21
C GLU A 43 -7.29 -1.31 9.33
N LEU A 44 -6.35 -0.35 9.32
CA LEU A 44 -4.91 -0.60 9.41
C LEU A 44 -4.40 -0.36 10.83
N SER A 45 -3.37 -1.13 11.22
CA SER A 45 -2.54 -0.82 12.39
C SER A 45 -1.64 0.38 12.09
N LEU A 46 -2.08 1.58 12.43
CA LEU A 46 -1.35 2.83 12.17
C LEU A 46 0.06 2.83 12.81
N GLU A 47 0.21 2.22 13.99
CA GLU A 47 1.52 2.10 14.65
C GLU A 47 2.50 1.23 13.87
N ASP A 48 2.02 0.10 13.32
CA ASP A 48 2.89 -0.80 12.55
C ASP A 48 3.24 -0.19 11.20
N GLU A 49 2.28 0.48 10.56
CA GLU A 49 2.56 1.23 9.35
C GLU A 49 3.55 2.38 9.60
N ALA A 50 3.47 3.05 10.75
CA ALA A 50 4.40 4.12 11.11
C ALA A 50 5.83 3.59 11.29
N LYS A 51 5.99 2.40 11.90
CA LYS A 51 7.29 1.71 11.99
C LYS A 51 7.83 1.36 10.61
N LYS A 52 7.01 0.77 9.72
CA LYS A 52 7.43 0.40 8.35
C LYS A 52 7.80 1.63 7.52
N PHE A 53 7.04 2.70 7.64
CA PHE A 53 7.33 3.98 7.01
C PHE A 53 8.65 4.55 7.54
N SER A 54 8.81 4.63 8.87
CA SER A 54 10.07 5.09 9.47
C SER A 54 11.27 4.30 8.93
N LEU A 55 11.19 2.96 8.88
CA LEU A 55 12.25 2.12 8.32
C LEU A 55 12.53 2.36 6.83
N TYR A 56 11.51 2.61 6.03
CA TYR A 56 11.67 2.83 4.58
C TYR A 56 12.38 4.16 4.30
N TRP A 57 12.12 5.19 5.11
CA TRP A 57 12.64 6.54 4.94
C TRP A 57 13.86 6.88 5.81
N SER A 58 14.18 6.11 6.85
CA SER A 58 15.37 6.31 7.69
C SER A 58 16.70 5.96 7.00
N GLY A 59 16.67 5.52 5.74
CA GLY A 59 17.85 5.08 4.97
C GLY A 59 18.28 6.07 3.88
N LYS A 60 18.67 5.55 2.70
CA LYS A 60 19.11 6.36 1.54
C LYS A 60 17.99 7.20 0.90
N ARG A 61 16.72 6.91 1.23
CA ARG A 61 15.54 7.57 0.67
C ARG A 61 15.09 8.67 1.62
N LYS A 62 15.52 9.90 1.35
CA LYS A 62 14.97 11.06 2.05
C LYS A 62 13.57 11.37 1.56
N LEU A 63 12.68 11.68 2.49
CA LEU A 63 11.40 12.27 2.18
C LEU A 63 11.71 13.64 1.59
N LYS A 64 11.24 13.95 0.38
CA LYS A 64 11.52 15.24 -0.26
C LYS A 64 10.69 16.33 0.46
N THR A 65 11.12 16.72 1.67
CA THR A 65 10.37 17.52 2.64
C THR A 65 10.63 19.02 2.57
N ASN A 66 11.41 19.50 1.61
CA ASN A 66 11.65 20.94 1.39
C ASN A 66 10.41 21.76 0.97
N ARG A 67 9.19 21.19 0.98
CA ARG A 67 7.94 21.94 0.81
C ARG A 67 7.00 21.63 1.98
N LYS A 68 6.50 22.67 2.65
CA LYS A 68 5.48 22.59 3.71
C LYS A 68 4.37 21.59 3.33
N GLY A 69 4.07 20.63 4.21
CA GLY A 69 3.03 19.61 4.00
C GLY A 69 3.47 18.30 3.31
N SER A 70 4.76 18.15 2.99
CA SER A 70 5.30 17.00 2.25
C SER A 70 5.16 15.65 2.97
N TRP A 71 5.40 15.60 4.28
CA TRP A 71 5.36 14.34 5.01
C TRP A 71 3.93 13.83 5.27
N LYS A 72 2.98 14.74 5.54
CA LYS A 72 1.55 14.41 5.68
C LYS A 72 1.01 13.72 4.41
N LEU A 73 1.37 14.25 3.24
CA LEU A 73 1.00 13.66 1.96
C LEU A 73 1.74 12.32 1.72
N GLY A 74 3.02 12.25 2.07
CA GLY A 74 3.80 11.01 2.02
C GLY A 74 3.18 9.89 2.85
N TRP A 75 2.75 10.23 4.07
CA TRP A 75 2.08 9.33 5.00
C TRP A 75 0.72 8.87 4.46
N ARG A 76 -0.14 9.79 4.00
CA ARG A 76 -1.42 9.44 3.34
C ARG A 76 -1.22 8.49 2.16
N ASN A 77 -0.26 8.80 1.29
CA ASN A 77 0.06 7.95 0.13
C ASN A 77 0.59 6.56 0.54
N TRP A 78 1.31 6.47 1.65
CA TRP A 78 1.76 5.19 2.20
C TRP A 78 0.58 4.36 2.69
N LEU A 79 -0.26 4.93 3.55
CA LEU A 79 -1.44 4.24 4.09
C LEU A 79 -2.40 3.80 2.99
N GLN A 80 -2.62 4.63 1.97
CA GLN A 80 -3.46 4.24 0.83
C GLN A 80 -2.88 3.09 0.01
N LYS A 81 -1.54 2.96 -0.04
CA LYS A 81 -0.89 1.78 -0.64
C LYS A 81 -1.02 0.55 0.26
N ALA A 82 -0.86 0.72 1.57
CA ALA A 82 -1.01 -0.37 2.54
C ALA A 82 -2.43 -0.96 2.48
N LEU A 83 -3.46 -0.11 2.48
CA LEU A 83 -4.86 -0.51 2.36
C LEU A 83 -5.12 -1.30 1.07
N LYS A 84 -4.65 -0.78 -0.07
CA LYS A 84 -4.73 -1.50 -1.36
C LYS A 84 -3.95 -2.82 -1.37
N GLN A 85 -2.85 -2.91 -0.62
CA GLN A 85 -2.08 -4.15 -0.53
C GLN A 85 -2.83 -5.20 0.28
N GLU A 86 -3.48 -4.84 1.40
CA GLU A 86 -4.32 -5.79 2.15
C GLU A 86 -5.49 -6.30 1.32
N GLU A 87 -6.20 -5.41 0.61
CA GLU A 87 -7.27 -5.79 -0.32
C GLU A 87 -6.77 -6.77 -1.38
N ASN A 88 -5.61 -6.51 -1.98
CA ASN A 88 -5.05 -7.36 -3.03
C ASN A 88 -4.49 -8.67 -2.48
N TYR A 89 -3.84 -8.69 -1.32
CA TYR A 89 -3.40 -9.92 -0.66
C TYR A 89 -4.58 -10.79 -0.21
N GLY A 90 -5.65 -10.16 0.29
CA GLY A 90 -6.92 -10.84 0.57
C GLY A 90 -7.50 -11.49 -0.68
N ARG A 91 -7.59 -10.72 -1.78
CA ARG A 91 -8.05 -11.21 -3.09
C ARG A 91 -7.14 -12.29 -3.69
N PHE A 92 -5.83 -12.22 -3.44
CA PHE A 92 -4.87 -13.22 -3.90
C PHE A 92 -4.97 -14.51 -3.08
N LYS A 93 -5.17 -14.44 -1.77
CA LYS A 93 -5.45 -15.61 -0.91
C LYS A 93 -6.80 -16.27 -1.24
N GLU A 94 -7.80 -15.49 -1.60
CA GLU A 94 -9.09 -16.00 -2.08
C GLU A 94 -8.96 -16.73 -3.42
N LYS A 95 -8.18 -16.16 -4.35
CA LYS A 95 -7.89 -16.80 -5.64
C LYS A 95 -6.97 -18.02 -5.50
N SER A 96 -6.00 -18.01 -4.58
CA SER A 96 -5.06 -19.13 -4.42
C SER A 96 -5.73 -20.40 -3.88
N LYS A 97 -6.86 -20.28 -3.16
CA LYS A 97 -7.68 -21.44 -2.77
C LYS A 97 -8.36 -22.15 -3.95
N LYS A 98 -8.48 -21.52 -5.13
CA LYS A 98 -9.02 -22.18 -6.34
C LYS A 98 -7.95 -22.89 -7.18
N ASN A 99 -6.66 -22.62 -6.95
CA ASN A 99 -5.56 -23.20 -7.71
C ASN A 99 -4.86 -24.37 -7.01
N THR A 100 -5.36 -24.82 -5.85
CA THR A 100 -4.92 -26.07 -5.20
C THR A 100 -5.70 -27.31 -5.70
N LYS A 101 -6.29 -27.26 -6.89
CA LYS A 101 -6.41 -28.48 -7.70
C LYS A 101 -5.05 -28.66 -8.36
N SER A 102 -4.32 -29.67 -7.93
CA SER A 102 -3.14 -30.19 -8.63
C SER A 102 -3.38 -30.14 -10.13
N ALA A 103 -2.75 -29.17 -10.80
CA ALA A 103 -2.74 -29.15 -12.25
C ALA A 103 -1.92 -30.36 -12.67
N GLU A 104 -2.60 -31.44 -13.07
CA GLU A 104 -1.97 -32.47 -13.88
C GLU A 104 -1.29 -31.75 -15.03
N TYR A 105 0.02 -31.95 -15.15
CA TYR A 105 0.77 -31.38 -16.25
C TYR A 105 0.17 -31.96 -17.54
N PRO A 106 -0.29 -31.11 -18.48
CA PRO A 106 -0.83 -31.60 -19.74
C PRO A 106 0.23 -32.44 -20.45
N SER A 107 -0.20 -33.53 -21.09
CA SER A 107 0.71 -34.44 -21.76
C SER A 107 1.43 -33.73 -22.91
N ALA A 108 2.58 -34.26 -23.34
CA ALA A 108 3.31 -33.70 -24.47
C ALA A 108 2.42 -33.59 -25.73
N GLU A 109 1.47 -34.51 -25.90
CA GLU A 109 0.53 -34.55 -27.02
C GLU A 109 -0.51 -33.43 -26.94
N GLU A 110 -1.03 -33.13 -25.75
CA GLU A 110 -1.94 -32.01 -25.53
C GLU A 110 -1.28 -30.65 -25.78
N LEU A 111 0.00 -30.51 -25.39
CA LEU A 111 0.80 -29.31 -25.64
C LEU A 111 1.08 -29.12 -27.15
N GLU A 112 1.34 -30.20 -27.87
CA GLU A 112 1.54 -30.20 -29.33
C GLU A 112 0.26 -29.73 -30.05
N GLU A 113 -0.90 -30.24 -29.61
CA GLU A 113 -2.20 -29.91 -30.18
C GLU A 113 -2.60 -28.45 -29.90
N GLU A 114 -2.33 -27.94 -28.70
CA GLU A 114 -2.51 -26.51 -28.38
C GLU A 114 -1.64 -25.61 -29.25
N ARG A 115 -0.38 -25.98 -29.46
CA ARG A 115 0.54 -25.24 -30.33
C ARG A 115 0.01 -25.19 -31.77
N ARG A 116 -0.50 -26.31 -32.30
CA ARG A 116 -1.14 -26.36 -33.63
C ARG A 116 -2.37 -25.45 -33.71
N LYS A 117 -3.25 -25.49 -32.71
CA LYS A 117 -4.45 -24.63 -32.64
C LYS A 117 -4.09 -23.14 -32.58
N ARG A 118 -3.05 -22.76 -31.83
CA ARG A 118 -2.55 -21.36 -31.80
C ARG A 118 -1.94 -20.93 -33.12
N ALA A 119 -1.15 -21.79 -33.77
CA ALA A 119 -0.56 -21.49 -35.08
C ALA A 119 -1.65 -21.28 -36.15
N TYR A 120 -2.69 -22.12 -36.15
CA TYR A 120 -3.83 -21.98 -37.06
C TYR A 120 -4.59 -20.66 -36.86
N ARG A 121 -4.88 -20.30 -35.60
CA ARG A 121 -5.53 -19.02 -35.27
C ARG A 121 -4.70 -17.81 -35.69
N LYS A 122 -3.36 -17.89 -35.53
CA LYS A 122 -2.44 -16.84 -35.96
C LYS A 122 -2.46 -16.71 -37.48
N LYS A 123 -2.37 -17.81 -38.21
CA LYS A 123 -2.41 -17.83 -39.68
C LYS A 123 -3.70 -17.21 -40.24
N ARG A 124 -4.87 -17.59 -39.69
CA ARG A 124 -6.18 -17.01 -40.04
C ARG A 124 -6.31 -15.50 -39.79
N ARG A 125 -5.48 -14.92 -38.91
CA ARG A 125 -5.49 -13.48 -38.61
C ARG A 125 -4.63 -12.65 -39.57
N TYR A 126 -3.70 -13.28 -40.28
CA TYR A 126 -2.78 -12.61 -41.21
C TYR A 126 -3.09 -12.94 -42.69
N GLU A 127 -4.00 -13.87 -42.96
CA GLU A 127 -4.51 -14.19 -44.31
C GLU A 127 -5.85 -13.48 -44.65
N ASN A 128 -6.41 -12.70 -43.71
CA ASN A 128 -7.49 -11.72 -43.94
C ASN A 128 -6.94 -10.31 -43.78
#